data_AF-A0A9D5I9L6-F1
#
_entry.id   AF-A0A9D5I9L6-F1
#
_cell.length_a   1.000
_cell.length_b   1.000
_cell.length_c   1.000
_cell.angle_alpha   90.00
_cell.angle_beta   90.00
_cell.angle_gamma   90.00
#
_symmetry.space_group_name_H-M   'P 1'
#
loop_
_entity.id
_entity.type
_entity.pdbx_description
1 polymer ?
#
loop_
_entity_poly.entity_id
_entity_poly.type
_entity_poly.pdbx_seq_one_letter_code
_entity_poly.pdbx_strand_id
1 'polypeptide(L)'
;MSCGDSNNGIAGYFSVPATHSHLLTIAFNGMNTLTTKYHPYDFATKDDVAICIPRTKMRLTTLLFIQVMMNRERWRFSYYRKCYLEKLRRFEVLLPVLKDGLDEDTMERVVSGTPYWPYLNQMLGT
;
A
#
# COMPACT_ATOMS: atom_id res chain seq x y z
N MET A 1 1.20 -20.64 0.52
CA MET A 1 0.30 -19.72 -0.19
C MET A 1 1.13 -18.57 -0.71
N SER A 2 1.08 -18.34 -2.04
CA SER A 2 1.63 -17.12 -2.66
C SER A 2 0.93 -15.89 -2.07
N CYS A 3 1.59 -14.73 -2.04
CA CYS A 3 1.02 -13.45 -1.63
C CYS A 3 -0.39 -13.30 -2.24
N GLY A 4 -1.43 -13.43 -1.42
CA GLY A 4 -2.82 -13.50 -1.87
C GLY A 4 -3.25 -12.18 -2.49
N ASP A 5 -3.81 -12.22 -3.71
CA ASP A 5 -4.34 -11.00 -4.32
C ASP A 5 -5.82 -10.78 -3.98
N SER A 6 -6.55 -11.84 -3.68
CA SER A 6 -7.93 -11.77 -3.19
C SER A 6 -8.00 -11.24 -1.75
N ASN A 7 -9.18 -10.76 -1.37
CA ASN A 7 -9.53 -10.34 0.00
C ASN A 7 -8.50 -9.39 0.67
N ASN A 8 -8.04 -8.38 -0.08
CA ASN A 8 -7.01 -7.44 0.37
C ASN A 8 -5.72 -8.10 0.92
N GLY A 9 -5.39 -9.32 0.48
CA GLY A 9 -4.21 -10.05 0.93
C GLY A 9 -4.35 -10.74 2.29
N ILE A 10 -5.57 -10.83 2.85
CA ILE A 10 -5.83 -11.57 4.08
C ILE A 10 -5.73 -13.07 3.79
N ALA A 11 -4.76 -13.73 4.41
CA ALA A 11 -4.58 -15.19 4.33
C ALA A 11 -5.52 -15.96 5.27
N GLY A 12 -5.95 -15.33 6.37
CA GLY A 12 -6.79 -15.93 7.41
C GLY A 12 -6.66 -15.17 8.73
N TYR A 13 -7.45 -15.59 9.72
CA TYR A 13 -7.40 -15.08 11.08
C TYR A 13 -6.73 -16.10 11.99
N PHE A 14 -5.70 -15.68 12.72
CA PHE A 14 -4.88 -16.55 13.54
C PHE A 14 -4.64 -15.89 14.91
N SER A 15 -4.53 -16.69 15.96
CA SER A 15 -4.18 -16.22 17.31
C SER A 15 -2.67 -15.95 17.44
N VAL A 16 -2.17 -15.00 16.66
CA VAL A 16 -0.79 -14.51 16.70
C VAL A 16 -0.77 -13.04 17.10
N PRO A 17 0.24 -12.57 17.83
CA PRO A 17 0.37 -11.14 18.14
C PRO A 17 0.47 -10.32 16.85
N ALA A 18 -0.32 -9.26 16.76
CA ALA A 18 -0.17 -8.29 15.69
C ALA A 18 1.14 -7.51 15.86
N THR A 19 1.82 -7.25 14.75
CA THR A 19 3.11 -6.53 14.73
C THR A 19 3.01 -5.18 14.07
N HIS A 20 1.96 -4.94 13.28
CA HIS A 20 1.75 -3.75 12.47
C HIS A 20 0.27 -3.33 12.49
N SER A 21 0.03 -2.05 12.22
CA SER A 21 -1.31 -1.46 12.23
C SER A 21 -1.34 -0.24 11.32
N HIS A 22 -2.39 -0.07 10.51
CA HIS A 22 -2.60 1.13 9.67
C HIS A 22 -1.46 1.42 8.68
N LEU A 23 -0.89 0.37 8.08
CA LEU A 23 0.26 0.46 7.17
C LEU A 23 0.00 -0.19 5.81
N LEU A 24 0.86 0.16 4.85
CA LEU A 24 0.89 -0.46 3.53
C LEU A 24 1.77 -1.71 3.55
N THR A 25 1.31 -2.76 2.87
CA THR A 25 2.13 -3.92 2.50
C THR A 25 2.45 -3.91 1.01
N ILE A 26 3.58 -4.49 0.62
CA ILE A 26 4.01 -4.61 -0.78
C ILE A 26 4.46 -6.06 -1.04
N ALA A 27 3.82 -6.75 -1.98
CA ALA A 27 4.19 -8.12 -2.34
C ALA A 27 5.49 -8.17 -3.15
N PHE A 28 6.46 -8.99 -2.73
CA PHE A 28 7.74 -9.16 -3.42
C PHE A 28 7.76 -10.28 -4.46
N ASN A 29 6.86 -11.26 -4.30
CA ASN A 29 6.93 -12.53 -5.01
C ASN A 29 5.58 -12.91 -5.64
N GLY A 30 5.63 -13.85 -6.59
CA GLY A 30 4.48 -14.35 -7.33
C GLY A 30 4.09 -13.47 -8.53
N MET A 31 3.02 -13.88 -9.20
CA MET A 31 2.47 -13.18 -10.37
C MET A 31 2.07 -11.74 -10.06
N ASN A 32 1.70 -11.46 -8.80
CA ASN A 32 1.21 -10.17 -8.33
C ASN A 32 2.28 -9.36 -7.58
N THR A 33 3.52 -9.44 -8.06
CA THR A 33 4.63 -8.62 -7.55
C THR A 33 4.28 -7.12 -7.60
N LEU A 34 4.74 -6.36 -6.60
CA LEU A 34 4.48 -4.93 -6.37
C LEU A 34 3.04 -4.59 -5.97
N THR A 35 2.16 -5.58 -5.81
CA THR A 35 0.81 -5.31 -5.32
C THR A 35 0.90 -4.68 -3.94
N THR A 36 0.38 -3.47 -3.84
CA THR A 36 0.44 -2.64 -2.65
C THR A 36 -0.95 -2.54 -2.05
N LYS A 37 -1.06 -2.75 -0.73
CA LYS A 37 -2.35 -2.82 -0.02
C LYS A 37 -2.29 -2.12 1.32
N TYR A 38 -3.29 -1.30 1.61
CA TYR A 38 -3.48 -0.66 2.89
C TYR A 38 -4.29 -1.55 3.82
N HIS A 39 -3.84 -1.66 5.07
CA HIS A 39 -4.48 -2.44 6.11
C HIS A 39 -4.94 -1.51 7.24
N PRO A 40 -6.24 -1.19 7.34
CA PRO A 40 -6.81 -0.32 8.39
C PRO A 40 -7.04 -1.05 9.72
N TYR A 41 -6.34 -2.15 9.95
CA TYR A 41 -6.52 -3.03 11.12
C TYR A 41 -5.16 -3.51 11.60
N ASP A 42 -5.12 -4.09 12.79
CA ASP A 42 -3.94 -4.75 13.34
C ASP A 42 -3.68 -6.07 12.60
N PHE A 43 -2.43 -6.27 12.15
CA PHE A 43 -2.06 -7.44 11.38
C PHE A 43 -0.64 -7.91 11.67
N ALA A 44 -0.38 -9.17 11.30
CA ALA A 44 0.94 -9.75 11.20
C ALA A 44 1.16 -10.20 9.76
N THR A 45 2.40 -10.15 9.29
CA THR A 45 2.77 -10.61 7.95
C THR A 45 3.67 -11.83 8.02
N LYS A 46 3.61 -12.64 6.96
CA LYS A 46 4.57 -13.71 6.71
C LYS A 46 5.67 -13.20 5.76
N ASP A 47 6.58 -14.09 5.38
CA ASP A 47 7.63 -13.90 4.40
C ASP A 47 7.11 -13.37 3.05
N ASP A 48 8.03 -12.84 2.23
CA ASP A 48 7.81 -12.30 0.88
C ASP A 48 6.89 -11.05 0.78
N VAL A 49 6.72 -10.32 1.89
CA VAL A 49 5.99 -9.05 1.94
C VAL A 49 6.85 -7.95 2.58
N ALA A 50 6.87 -6.77 1.98
CA ALA A 50 7.42 -5.56 2.58
C ALA A 50 6.36 -4.88 3.43
N ILE A 51 6.77 -4.33 4.57
CA ILE A 51 6.00 -3.31 5.28
C ILE A 51 6.54 -1.94 4.90
N CYS A 52 5.68 -1.05 4.43
CA CYS A 52 6.05 0.33 4.14
C CYS A 52 5.66 1.21 5.33
N ILE A 53 6.68 1.64 6.09
CA ILE A 53 6.52 2.52 7.25
C ILE A 53 6.86 3.95 6.82
N PRO A 54 5.88 4.88 6.85
CA PRO A 54 6.13 6.29 6.57
C PRO A 54 7.18 6.87 7.51
N ARG A 55 8.12 7.65 6.97
CA ARG A 55 9.15 8.35 7.77
C ARG A 55 8.57 9.52 8.57
N THR A 56 7.48 10.08 8.07
CA THR A 56 6.71 11.15 8.68
C THR A 56 5.25 10.73 8.70
N LYS A 57 4.45 11.30 9.61
CA LYS A 57 3.00 11.08 9.62
C LYS A 57 2.41 11.58 8.30
N MET A 58 1.55 10.77 7.70
CA MET A 58 0.84 11.07 6.44
C MET A 58 -0.67 10.91 6.66
N ARG A 59 -1.49 11.63 5.89
CA ARG A 59 -2.94 11.40 5.86
C ARG A 59 -3.26 10.02 5.29
N LEU A 60 -4.41 9.46 5.68
CA LEU A 60 -4.92 8.22 5.07
C LEU A 60 -5.02 8.34 3.55
N THR A 61 -5.56 9.46 3.07
CA THR A 61 -5.69 9.78 1.65
C THR A 61 -4.34 9.78 0.93
N THR A 62 -3.28 10.31 1.56
CA THR A 62 -1.91 10.24 1.06
C THR A 62 -1.42 8.80 0.91
N LEU A 63 -1.65 7.94 1.91
CA LEU A 63 -1.28 6.51 1.84
C LEU A 63 -2.05 5.77 0.73
N LEU A 64 -3.35 6.06 0.58
CA LEU A 64 -4.17 5.49 -0.48
C LEU A 64 -3.73 5.97 -1.88
N PHE A 65 -3.34 7.24 -2.00
CA PHE A 65 -2.78 7.77 -3.23
C PHE A 65 -1.47 7.06 -3.60
N ILE A 66 -0.57 6.89 -2.63
CA ILE A 66 0.68 6.13 -2.81
C ILE A 66 0.37 4.69 -3.22
N GLN A 67 -0.60 4.03 -2.58
CA GLN A 67 -1.04 2.69 -2.98
C GLN A 67 -1.43 2.64 -4.47
N VAL A 68 -2.22 3.60 -4.94
CA VAL A 68 -2.62 3.69 -6.35
C VAL A 68 -1.41 3.88 -7.26
N MET A 69 -0.49 4.79 -6.91
CA MET A 69 0.72 5.05 -7.70
C MET A 69 1.64 3.84 -7.77
N MET A 70 1.84 3.11 -6.65
CA MET A 70 2.60 1.86 -6.64
C MET A 70 1.92 0.81 -7.51
N ASN A 71 0.60 0.64 -7.38
CA ASN A 71 -0.14 -0.36 -8.15
C ASN A 71 -0.16 -0.06 -9.65
N ARG A 72 -0.12 1.22 -10.05
CA ARG A 72 0.00 1.64 -11.45
C ARG A 72 1.28 1.14 -12.11
N GLU A 73 2.35 0.91 -11.34
CA GLU A 73 3.65 0.48 -11.84
C GLU A 73 3.83 -1.04 -11.86
N ARG A 74 2.80 -1.82 -11.46
CA ARG A 74 2.84 -3.29 -11.41
C ARG A 74 3.24 -3.93 -12.75
N TRP A 75 2.88 -3.31 -13.88
CA TRP A 75 3.19 -3.82 -15.22
C TRP A 75 4.70 -4.04 -15.49
N ARG A 76 5.57 -3.35 -14.72
CA ARG A 76 7.04 -3.47 -14.83
C ARG A 76 7.57 -4.79 -14.27
N PHE A 77 6.77 -5.48 -13.47
CA PHE A 77 7.16 -6.68 -12.75
C PHE A 77 6.36 -7.89 -13.22
N SER A 78 6.95 -9.07 -13.07
CA SER A 78 6.33 -10.34 -13.41
C SER A 78 6.98 -11.45 -12.61
N TYR A 79 6.49 -12.69 -12.74
CA TYR A 79 7.09 -13.84 -12.06
C TYR A 79 8.61 -13.98 -12.31
N TYR A 80 9.07 -13.70 -13.54
CA TYR A 80 10.50 -13.71 -13.90
C TYR A 80 11.23 -12.40 -13.55
N ARG A 81 10.51 -11.30 -13.36
CA ARG A 81 11.06 -9.97 -13.05
C ARG A 81 10.52 -9.49 -11.71
N LYS A 82 10.91 -10.17 -10.64
CA LYS A 82 10.42 -9.86 -9.28
C LYS A 82 10.98 -8.54 -8.77
N CYS A 83 10.23 -7.89 -7.88
CA CYS A 83 10.63 -6.68 -7.18
C CYS A 83 11.16 -7.07 -5.81
N TYR A 84 12.33 -7.70 -5.74
CA TYR A 84 12.94 -8.00 -4.45
C TYR A 84 13.28 -6.71 -3.69
N LEU A 85 13.53 -6.84 -2.38
CA LEU A 85 13.75 -5.71 -1.48
C LEU A 85 14.79 -4.70 -2.00
N GLU A 86 15.89 -5.15 -2.60
CA GLU A 86 16.91 -4.25 -3.17
C GLU A 86 16.37 -3.37 -4.29
N LYS A 87 15.51 -3.93 -5.15
CA LYS A 87 14.87 -3.20 -6.24
C LYS A 87 13.78 -2.28 -5.72
N LEU A 88 13.00 -2.74 -4.73
CA LEU A 88 12.00 -1.91 -4.07
C LEU A 88 12.64 -0.70 -3.36
N ARG A 89 13.80 -0.86 -2.73
CA ARG A 89 14.53 0.24 -2.07
C ARG A 89 14.96 1.36 -3.02
N ARG A 90 15.10 1.06 -4.31
CA ARG A 90 15.45 2.03 -5.37
C ARG A 90 14.23 2.43 -6.21
N PHE A 91 13.06 1.91 -5.87
CA PHE A 91 11.84 2.15 -6.61
C PHE A 91 11.25 3.49 -6.17
N GLU A 92 10.94 4.33 -7.14
CA GLU A 92 10.39 5.66 -6.92
C GLU A 92 9.04 5.78 -7.61
N VAL A 93 8.13 6.51 -6.97
CA VAL A 93 6.84 6.89 -7.52
C VAL A 93 6.73 8.40 -7.58
N LEU A 94 6.08 8.91 -8.61
CA LEU A 94 5.81 10.33 -8.74
C LEU A 94 4.69 10.74 -7.80
N LEU A 95 4.94 11.73 -6.96
CA LEU A 95 3.97 12.32 -6.05
C LEU A 95 3.91 13.82 -6.29
N PRO A 96 2.74 14.46 -6.12
CA PRO A 96 2.66 15.91 -6.18
C PRO A 96 3.38 16.53 -4.98
N VAL A 97 4.13 17.60 -5.25
CA VAL A 97 4.97 18.29 -4.26
C VAL A 97 4.74 19.80 -4.33
N LEU A 98 4.76 20.43 -3.16
CA LEU A 98 4.89 21.88 -2.98
C LEU A 98 6.37 22.20 -2.68
N LYS A 99 6.71 23.49 -2.56
CA LYS A 99 8.09 23.92 -2.22
C LYS A 99 8.63 23.26 -0.94
N ASP A 100 7.75 23.00 0.03
CA ASP A 100 8.14 22.57 1.38
C ASP A 100 7.78 21.11 1.69
N GLY A 101 7.31 20.32 0.72
CA GLY A 101 6.99 18.90 0.95
C GLY A 101 5.94 18.33 0.01
N LEU A 102 5.32 17.21 0.42
CA LEU A 102 4.25 16.57 -0.33
C LEU A 102 3.00 17.46 -0.35
N ASP A 103 2.37 17.57 -1.52
CA ASP A 103 1.07 18.22 -1.67
C ASP A 103 -0.05 17.25 -1.25
N GLU A 104 -0.23 17.06 0.06
CA GLU A 104 -1.25 16.18 0.60
C GLU A 104 -2.68 16.63 0.27
N ASP A 105 -2.90 17.93 0.06
CA ASP A 105 -4.22 18.47 -0.30
C ASP A 105 -4.60 18.06 -1.73
N THR A 106 -3.66 18.11 -2.67
CA THR A 106 -3.89 17.61 -4.03
C THR A 106 -4.13 16.10 -4.05
N MET A 107 -3.34 15.31 -3.30
CA MET A 107 -3.56 13.86 -3.19
C MET A 107 -4.93 13.54 -2.59
N GLU A 108 -5.32 14.28 -1.54
CA GLU A 108 -6.64 14.16 -0.93
C GLU A 108 -7.76 14.43 -1.91
N ARG A 109 -7.72 15.55 -2.66
CA ARG A 109 -8.76 15.86 -3.67
C ARG A 109 -8.91 14.76 -4.72
N VAL A 110 -7.80 14.15 -5.14
CA VAL A 110 -7.85 13.04 -6.12
C VAL A 110 -8.52 11.82 -5.52
N VAL A 111 -8.14 11.42 -4.31
CA VAL A 111 -8.72 10.25 -3.64
C VAL A 111 -10.18 10.50 -3.28
N SER A 112 -10.47 11.66 -2.69
CA SER A 112 -11.80 12.02 -2.21
C SER A 112 -12.79 12.36 -3.33
N GLY A 113 -12.28 12.74 -4.50
CA GLY A 113 -13.07 12.96 -5.72
C GLY A 113 -13.57 11.68 -6.37
N THR A 114 -13.13 10.50 -5.92
CA THR A 114 -13.64 9.23 -6.45
C THR A 114 -15.07 8.97 -5.97
N PRO A 115 -15.98 8.44 -6.82
CA PRO A 115 -17.38 8.20 -6.44
C PRO A 115 -17.55 7.27 -5.22
N TYR A 116 -16.56 6.40 -4.98
CA TYR A 116 -16.59 5.42 -3.90
C TYR A 116 -16.02 5.96 -2.57
N TRP A 117 -15.41 7.14 -2.57
CA TRP A 117 -14.80 7.71 -1.38
C TRP A 117 -15.74 7.86 -0.18
N PRO A 118 -17.00 8.32 -0.31
CA PRO A 118 -17.87 8.47 0.85
C PRO A 118 -18.04 7.16 1.65
N TYR A 119 -18.14 6.03 0.95
CA TYR A 119 -18.23 4.71 1.55
C TYR A 119 -16.91 4.30 2.21
N LEU A 120 -15.78 4.48 1.53
CA LEU A 120 -14.46 4.18 2.09
C LEU A 120 -14.15 5.01 3.32
N ASN A 121 -14.43 6.31 3.29
CA ASN A 121 -14.17 7.21 4.41
C ASN A 121 -14.99 6.82 5.64
N GLN A 122 -16.22 6.34 5.47
CA GLN A 122 -17.02 5.82 6.58
C GLN A 122 -16.40 4.55 7.18
N MET A 123 -15.88 3.64 6.35
CA MET A 123 -15.26 2.40 6.81
C MET A 123 -13.88 2.59 7.43
N LEU A 124 -13.11 3.57 6.95
CA LEU A 124 -11.71 3.79 7.32
C LEU A 124 -11.51 4.95 8.32
N GLY A 125 -12.52 5.81 8.48
CA GLY A 125 -12.47 7.03 9.27
C GLY A 125 -13.14 6.93 10.64
N THR A 126 -13.26 5.73 11.21
CA THR A 126 -13.76 5.50 12.58
C THR A 126 -12.64 5.15 13.54
#